data_AF-A0A2H3H9W4-F1
#
_entry.id   AF-A0A2H3H9W4-F1
#
_cell.length_a   1.000
_cell.length_b   1.000
_cell.length_c   1.000
_cell.angle_alpha   90.00
_cell.angle_beta   90.00
_cell.angle_gamma   90.00
#
_symmetry.space_group_name_H-M   'P 1'
#
loop_
_entity.id
_entity.type
_entity.pdbx_description
1 polymer ?
#
loop_
_entity_poly.entity_id
_entity_poly.type
_entity_poly.pdbx_seq_one_letter_code
_entity_poly.pdbx_strand_id
1 'polypeptide(L)'
;MWRRFPEVVSFDNTYNTNRFKLPLFQVTGQTCLGTVFNAAFGLIDKERLEGFQFLINGVHTLLDRYSIQTPGVVITDFDDQMKKALGVEFQDTQQQLCIHHINSNVTLQSKRKWVYTTRDSSTGEESSWDEPDAALNQRDRQAVQASGRQEDPITHDNLSRLTTYDYHGMLML
;
A
#
# COMPACT_ATOMS: atom_id res chain seq x y z
N MET A 1 12.52 -12.23 -15.99
CA MET A 1 13.52 -11.46 -15.21
C MET A 1 13.58 -11.90 -13.75
N TRP A 2 12.44 -12.05 -13.08
CA TRP A 2 12.36 -12.39 -11.65
C TRP A 2 13.23 -13.58 -11.21
N ARG A 3 13.22 -14.71 -11.93
CA ARG A 3 14.06 -15.87 -11.61
C ARG A 3 15.56 -15.56 -11.48
N ARG A 4 16.05 -14.53 -12.19
CA ARG A 4 17.47 -14.15 -12.18
C ARG A 4 17.82 -13.23 -11.00
N PHE A 5 16.86 -12.48 -10.50
CA PHE A 5 16.99 -11.49 -9.44
C PHE A 5 15.81 -11.60 -8.44
N PRO A 6 15.73 -12.71 -7.67
CA PRO A 6 14.62 -12.96 -6.76
C PRO A 6 14.73 -12.23 -5.42
N GLU A 7 15.88 -11.63 -5.10
CA GLU A 7 16.27 -11.29 -3.73
C GLU A 7 15.40 -10.20 -3.11
N VAL A 8 15.00 -9.21 -3.90
CA VAL A 8 14.27 -8.03 -3.45
C VAL A 8 13.12 -7.74 -4.41
N VAL A 9 11.92 -7.63 -3.86
CA VAL A 9 10.71 -7.28 -4.59
C VAL A 9 9.95 -6.19 -3.86
N SER A 10 9.20 -5.37 -4.60
CA SER A 10 8.34 -4.34 -4.04
C SER A 10 6.89 -4.62 -4.39
N PHE A 11 6.02 -4.48 -3.39
CA PHE A 11 4.59 -4.66 -3.45
C PHE A 11 3.98 -3.28 -3.25
N ASP A 12 3.29 -2.78 -4.27
CA ASP A 12 2.74 -1.43 -4.26
C ASP A 12 1.35 -1.41 -4.88
N ASN A 13 0.48 -0.55 -4.35
CA ASN A 13 -0.82 -0.25 -4.93
C ASN A 13 -0.78 1.13 -5.55
N THR A 14 -1.29 1.25 -6.78
CA THR A 14 -1.44 2.56 -7.39
C THR A 14 -2.54 3.36 -6.70
N TYR A 15 -2.30 4.64 -6.47
CA TYR A 15 -3.32 5.58 -5.99
C TYR A 15 -4.54 5.69 -6.93
N ASN A 16 -4.33 5.52 -8.23
CA ASN A 16 -5.40 5.60 -9.22
C ASN A 16 -6.16 4.28 -9.30
N THR A 17 -7.47 4.39 -9.53
CA THR A 17 -8.33 3.24 -9.75
C THR A 17 -8.83 3.23 -11.19
N ASN A 18 -9.15 2.05 -11.70
CA ASN A 18 -9.76 1.91 -13.03
C ASN A 18 -11.24 2.37 -13.02
N ARG A 19 -11.95 2.29 -14.17
CA ARG A 19 -13.38 2.67 -14.27
C ARG A 19 -14.31 1.90 -13.30
N PHE A 20 -13.83 0.79 -12.75
CA PHE A 20 -14.53 -0.05 -11.78
C PHE A 20 -14.10 0.21 -10.33
N LYS A 21 -13.30 1.27 -10.09
CA LYS A 21 -12.79 1.66 -8.77
C LYS A 21 -11.88 0.62 -8.11
N LEU A 22 -11.20 -0.21 -8.90
CA LEU A 22 -10.20 -1.17 -8.42
C LEU A 22 -8.80 -0.55 -8.52
N PRO A 23 -8.04 -0.46 -7.42
CA PRO A 23 -6.61 -0.16 -7.46
C PRO A 23 -5.83 -1.24 -8.21
N LEU A 24 -4.77 -0.82 -8.90
CA LEU A 24 -3.79 -1.74 -9.49
C LEU A 24 -2.75 -2.09 -8.43
N PHE A 25 -2.67 -3.37 -8.11
CA PHE A 25 -1.57 -3.95 -7.35
C PHE A 25 -0.46 -4.34 -8.32
N GLN A 26 0.78 -4.03 -7.95
CA GLN A 26 1.95 -4.29 -8.76
C GLN A 26 3.07 -4.89 -7.93
N VAL A 27 3.66 -5.96 -8.45
CA VAL A 27 4.92 -6.51 -7.94
C VAL A 27 6.04 -6.11 -8.89
N THR A 28 7.05 -5.45 -8.36
CA THR A 28 8.26 -5.08 -9.10
C THR A 28 9.49 -5.70 -8.47
N GLY A 29 10.53 -5.90 -9.28
CA GLY A 29 11.86 -6.29 -8.79
C GLY A 29 12.93 -5.39 -9.41
N GLN A 30 14.15 -5.52 -8.91
CA GLN A 30 15.30 -4.78 -9.41
C GLN A 30 16.37 -5.71 -9.95
N THR A 31 17.07 -5.27 -10.97
CA THR A 31 18.24 -5.95 -11.52
C THR A 31 19.53 -5.43 -10.87
N CYS A 32 20.63 -6.16 -11.03
CA CYS A 32 21.96 -5.70 -10.59
C CYS A 32 22.47 -4.43 -11.31
N LEU A 33 21.80 -3.98 -12.37
CA LEU A 33 22.11 -2.74 -13.09
C LEU A 33 21.25 -1.55 -12.60
N GLY A 34 20.47 -1.73 -11.54
CA GLY A 34 19.57 -0.70 -11.01
C GLY A 34 18.35 -0.42 -11.87
N THR A 35 18.04 -1.30 -12.84
CA THR A 35 16.80 -1.22 -13.62
C THR A 35 15.67 -1.99 -12.95
N VAL A 36 14.44 -1.49 -13.08
CA VAL A 36 13.23 -2.10 -12.52
C VAL A 36 12.56 -2.99 -13.56
N PHE A 37 12.04 -4.14 -13.14
CA PHE A 37 11.16 -4.98 -13.96
C PHE A 37 9.84 -5.24 -13.23
N ASN A 38 8.79 -5.47 -14.01
CA ASN A 38 7.49 -5.88 -13.49
C ASN A 38 7.44 -7.40 -13.40
N ALA A 39 6.95 -7.89 -12.28
CA ALA A 39 6.95 -9.31 -11.94
C ALA A 39 5.53 -9.89 -11.96
N ALA A 40 4.56 -9.14 -11.45
CA ALA A 40 3.14 -9.49 -11.48
C ALA A 40 2.25 -8.25 -11.35
N PHE A 41 1.00 -8.37 -11.77
CA PHE A 41 -0.05 -7.38 -11.55
C PHE A 41 -1.32 -8.04 -11.02
N GLY A 42 -2.09 -7.30 -10.25
CA GLY A 42 -3.42 -7.69 -9.80
C GLY A 42 -4.35 -6.49 -9.69
N LEU A 43 -5.64 -6.75 -9.65
CA LEU A 43 -6.65 -5.77 -9.31
C LEU A 43 -7.28 -6.17 -7.99
N ILE A 44 -7.42 -5.22 -7.07
CA ILE A 44 -7.98 -5.49 -5.75
C ILE A 44 -9.31 -4.75 -5.56
N ASP A 45 -10.32 -5.47 -5.09
CA ASP A 45 -11.57 -4.90 -4.59
C ASP A 45 -11.34 -4.49 -3.13
N LYS A 46 -11.00 -3.21 -2.95
CA LYS A 46 -10.74 -2.56 -1.66
C LYS A 46 -9.48 -3.12 -0.98
N GLU A 47 -8.70 -2.24 -0.35
CA GLU A 47 -7.45 -2.59 0.34
C GLU A 47 -7.76 -3.27 1.70
N ARG A 48 -8.41 -4.43 1.62
CA ARG A 48 -8.78 -5.29 2.75
C ARG A 48 -7.80 -6.44 2.85
N LEU A 49 -7.71 -7.01 4.05
CA LEU A 49 -6.80 -8.11 4.35
C LEU A 49 -7.00 -9.29 3.39
N GLU A 50 -8.24 -9.69 3.15
CA GLU A 50 -8.58 -10.87 2.34
C GLU A 50 -8.16 -10.68 0.87
N GLY A 51 -8.31 -9.45 0.36
CA GLY A 51 -7.88 -9.11 -1.00
C GLY A 51 -6.36 -9.15 -1.14
N PHE A 52 -5.63 -8.67 -0.13
CA PHE A 52 -4.18 -8.80 -0.11
C PHE A 52 -3.71 -10.24 0.05
N GLN A 53 -4.35 -11.04 0.91
CA GLN A 53 -4.04 -12.46 1.02
C GLN A 53 -4.22 -13.17 -0.32
N PHE A 54 -5.31 -12.90 -1.03
CA PHE A 54 -5.52 -13.46 -2.37
C PHE A 54 -4.40 -13.11 -3.35
N LEU A 55 -4.02 -11.83 -3.42
CA LEU A 55 -2.96 -11.38 -4.32
C LEU A 55 -1.58 -11.91 -3.91
N ILE A 56 -1.26 -11.90 -2.63
CA ILE A 56 0.04 -12.34 -2.13
C ILE A 56 0.17 -13.86 -2.27
N ASN A 57 -0.89 -14.62 -2.01
CA ASN A 57 -0.93 -16.07 -2.23
C ASN A 57 -0.79 -16.42 -3.73
N GLY A 58 -1.42 -15.64 -4.61
CA GLY A 58 -1.21 -15.79 -6.05
C GLY A 58 0.26 -15.57 -6.43
N VAL A 59 0.93 -14.59 -5.83
CA VAL A 59 2.36 -14.32 -6.06
C VAL A 59 3.20 -15.49 -5.56
N HIS A 60 2.91 -16.02 -4.37
CA HIS A 60 3.55 -17.22 -3.85
C HIS A 60 3.39 -18.41 -4.81
N THR A 61 2.18 -18.63 -5.31
CA THR A 61 1.89 -19.67 -6.31
C THR A 61 2.70 -19.48 -7.59
N LEU A 62 2.96 -18.24 -8.02
CA LEU A 62 3.84 -17.96 -9.17
C LEU A 62 5.29 -18.32 -8.86
N LEU A 63 5.79 -17.99 -7.68
CA LEU A 63 7.15 -18.34 -7.26
C LEU A 63 7.34 -19.87 -7.32
N ASP A 64 6.40 -20.62 -6.74
CA ASP A 64 6.43 -22.09 -6.74
C ASP A 64 6.38 -22.65 -8.16
N ARG A 65 5.42 -22.18 -8.97
CA ARG A 65 5.21 -22.64 -10.36
C ARG A 65 6.46 -22.50 -11.22
N TYR A 66 7.19 -21.40 -11.07
CA TYR A 66 8.37 -21.11 -11.89
C TYR A 66 9.69 -21.44 -11.18
N SER A 67 9.61 -22.08 -10.01
CA SER A 67 10.77 -22.42 -9.16
C SER A 67 11.69 -21.21 -8.94
N ILE A 68 11.07 -20.08 -8.60
CA ILE A 68 11.73 -18.83 -8.24
C ILE A 68 11.94 -18.87 -6.73
N GLN A 69 13.12 -18.47 -6.28
CA GLN A 69 13.41 -18.38 -4.85
C GLN A 69 12.51 -17.33 -4.18
N THR A 70 12.00 -17.64 -2.99
CA THR A 70 11.29 -16.69 -2.14
C THR A 70 12.18 -15.47 -1.87
N PRO A 71 11.66 -14.23 -2.03
CA PRO A 71 12.44 -13.04 -1.78
C PRO A 71 12.91 -12.96 -0.33
N GLY A 72 14.14 -12.48 -0.12
CA GLY A 72 14.65 -12.20 1.22
C GLY A 72 14.07 -10.90 1.78
N VAL A 73 13.72 -9.96 0.91
CA VAL A 73 13.13 -8.67 1.28
C VAL A 73 11.93 -8.32 0.40
N VAL A 74 10.85 -7.88 1.06
CA VAL A 74 9.69 -7.23 0.41
C VAL A 74 9.62 -5.77 0.84
N ILE A 75 9.53 -4.86 -0.13
CA ILE A 75 9.40 -3.41 0.08
C ILE A 75 7.95 -2.98 -0.15
N THR A 76 7.35 -2.30 0.82
CA THR A 76 5.92 -1.88 0.80
C THR A 76 5.73 -0.46 1.39
N ASP A 77 4.53 0.11 1.29
CA ASP A 77 4.14 1.48 1.70
C ASP A 77 3.59 1.58 3.13
N PHE A 78 3.70 0.51 3.92
CA PHE A 78 3.20 0.37 5.30
C PHE A 78 1.68 0.27 5.45
N ASP A 79 0.97 -0.20 4.42
CA ASP A 79 -0.43 -0.58 4.62
C ASP A 79 -0.53 -1.74 5.64
N ASP A 80 -1.33 -1.54 6.69
CA ASP A 80 -1.47 -2.49 7.80
C ASP A 80 -2.03 -3.84 7.34
N GLN A 81 -2.92 -3.85 6.35
CA GLN A 81 -3.54 -5.06 5.84
C GLN A 81 -2.57 -5.81 4.91
N MET A 82 -1.84 -5.09 4.05
CA MET A 82 -0.75 -5.66 3.25
C MET A 82 0.32 -6.30 4.16
N LYS A 83 0.72 -5.60 5.23
CA LYS A 83 1.73 -6.08 6.19
C LYS A 83 1.30 -7.37 6.88
N LYS A 84 0.04 -7.43 7.32
CA LYS A 84 -0.55 -8.63 7.92
C LYS A 84 -0.56 -9.79 6.92
N ALA A 85 -1.02 -9.56 5.69
CA ALA A 85 -1.07 -10.59 4.67
C ALA A 85 0.33 -11.11 4.29
N LEU A 86 1.32 -10.21 4.14
CA LEU A 86 2.71 -10.59 3.93
C LEU A 86 3.29 -11.39 5.11
N GLY A 87 2.91 -11.05 6.34
CA GLY A 87 3.34 -11.79 7.53
C GLY A 87 2.82 -13.23 7.59
N VAL A 88 1.71 -13.52 6.90
CA VAL A 88 1.15 -14.87 6.82
C VAL A 88 1.78 -15.68 5.68
N GLU A 89 1.86 -15.10 4.49
CA GLU A 89 2.29 -15.80 3.26
C GLU A 89 3.82 -15.82 3.07
N PHE A 90 4.55 -14.85 3.64
CA PHE A 90 5.99 -14.67 3.49
C PHE A 90 6.68 -14.55 4.85
N GLN A 91 6.54 -15.57 5.70
CA GLN A 91 6.97 -15.57 7.11
C GLN A 91 8.49 -15.35 7.29
N ASP A 92 9.30 -15.87 6.38
CA ASP A 92 10.77 -15.76 6.44
C ASP A 92 11.32 -14.53 5.70
N THR A 93 10.44 -13.76 5.04
CA THR A 93 10.83 -12.58 4.26
C THR A 93 10.81 -11.33 5.13
N GLN A 94 11.90 -10.56 5.10
CA GLN A 94 11.96 -9.29 5.80
C GLN A 94 11.09 -8.24 5.09
N GLN A 95 10.18 -7.61 5.82
CA GLN A 95 9.40 -6.49 5.30
C GLN A 95 10.14 -5.16 5.56
N GLN A 96 10.28 -4.34 4.53
CA GLN A 96 10.91 -3.02 4.61
C GLN A 96 9.99 -1.93 4.03
N LEU A 97 10.18 -0.72 4.54
CA LEU A 97 9.45 0.46 4.06
C LEU A 97 10.09 1.02 2.81
N CYS A 98 9.24 1.39 1.85
CA CYS A 98 9.69 2.13 0.68
C CYS A 98 10.18 3.52 1.07
N ILE A 99 11.41 3.87 0.68
CA ILE A 99 12.01 5.18 0.95
C ILE A 99 11.21 6.33 0.33
N HIS A 100 10.55 6.08 -0.81
CA HIS A 100 9.67 7.08 -1.42
C HIS A 100 8.50 7.41 -0.49
N HIS A 101 7.85 6.40 0.07
CA HIS A 101 6.74 6.58 1.01
C HIS A 101 7.19 7.25 2.32
N ILE A 102 8.37 6.89 2.84
CA ILE A 102 8.97 7.57 4.00
C ILE A 102 9.15 9.06 3.71
N ASN A 103 9.83 9.40 2.62
CA ASN A 103 10.13 10.79 2.28
C ASN A 103 8.87 11.62 2.01
N SER A 104 7.88 11.02 1.33
CA SER A 104 6.58 11.64 1.07
C SER A 104 5.83 11.92 2.39
N ASN A 105 5.80 10.96 3.32
CA ASN A 105 5.16 11.14 4.61
C ASN A 105 5.88 12.20 5.47
N VAL A 106 7.21 12.17 5.54
CA VAL A 106 7.99 13.20 6.26
C VAL A 106 7.68 14.60 5.73
N THR A 107 7.70 14.76 4.40
CA THR A 107 7.40 16.05 3.75
C THR A 107 5.99 16.54 4.08
N LEU A 108 5.01 15.64 4.01
CA LEU A 108 3.61 15.94 4.33
C LEU A 108 3.47 16.43 5.79
N GLN A 109 4.05 15.69 6.74
CA GLN A 109 3.95 16.01 8.16
C GLN A 109 4.68 17.31 8.51
N SER A 110 5.84 17.57 7.89
CA SER A 110 6.55 18.84 8.04
C SER A 110 5.70 20.03 7.57
N LYS A 111 5.02 19.92 6.43
CA LYS A 111 4.13 20.98 5.92
C LYS A 111 2.94 21.23 6.85
N ARG A 112 2.29 20.15 7.32
CA ARG A 112 1.15 20.25 8.26
C ARG A 112 1.54 21.01 9.53
N LYS A 113 2.65 20.61 10.15
CA LYS A 113 3.17 21.29 11.34
C LYS A 113 3.55 22.75 11.07
N TRP A 114 4.21 23.02 9.95
CA TRP A 114 4.58 24.40 9.58
C TRP A 114 3.36 25.32 9.41
N VAL A 115 2.33 24.84 8.71
CA VAL A 115 1.08 25.60 8.52
C VAL A 115 0.37 25.84 9.85
N TYR A 116 0.33 24.83 10.73
CA TYR A 116 -0.23 24.95 12.07
C TYR A 116 0.50 26.02 12.91
N THR A 117 1.83 25.95 13.01
CA THR A 117 2.63 26.91 13.79
C THR A 117 2.53 28.35 13.25
N THR A 118 2.43 28.53 11.92
CA THR A 118 2.29 29.86 11.31
C THR A 118 0.94 30.50 11.64
N ARG A 119 -0.14 29.71 11.71
CA ARG A 119 -1.49 30.19 12.07
C ARG A 119 -1.57 30.56 13.54
N ASP A 120 -1.10 29.69 14.44
CA ASP A 120 -1.07 29.96 15.90
C ASP A 120 -0.30 31.24 16.24
N SER A 121 0.81 31.49 15.53
CA SER A 121 1.63 32.71 15.70
C SER A 121 0.93 33.99 15.23
N SER A 122 -0.09 33.87 14.37
CA SER A 122 -0.81 35.00 13.78
C SER A 122 -2.16 35.32 14.44
N THR A 123 -2.74 34.38 15.19
CA THR A 123 -4.07 34.56 15.82
C THR A 123 -4.04 34.64 17.35
N GLY A 124 -2.95 34.28 18.02
CA GLY A 124 -2.81 34.53 19.46
C GLY A 124 -3.88 33.88 20.34
N GLU A 125 -4.44 32.73 19.93
CA GLU A 125 -5.44 31.98 20.69
C GLU A 125 -4.94 30.54 20.94
N GLU A 126 -5.10 30.06 22.18
CA GLU A 126 -4.76 28.70 22.60
C GLU A 126 -5.70 27.65 21.98
N SER A 127 -5.11 26.54 21.56
CA SER A 127 -5.67 25.52 20.66
C SER A 127 -6.84 24.72 21.23
N SER A 128 -7.98 24.72 20.53
CA SER A 128 -8.93 23.59 20.49
C SER A 128 -8.42 22.54 19.50
N TRP A 129 -8.49 21.26 19.85
CA TRP A 129 -8.00 20.10 19.08
C TRP A 129 -8.75 19.81 17.77
N ASP A 130 -9.46 20.77 17.20
CA ASP A 130 -10.23 20.55 15.98
C ASP A 130 -9.34 20.75 14.74
N GLU A 131 -9.14 19.64 14.02
CA GLU A 131 -8.40 19.51 12.76
C GLU A 131 -8.62 20.69 11.80
N PRO A 132 -7.56 21.45 11.42
CA PRO A 132 -7.71 22.53 10.46
C PRO A 132 -7.61 22.00 9.02
N ASP A 133 -8.71 22.15 8.27
CA ASP A 133 -8.82 21.94 6.82
C ASP A 133 -8.03 23.02 6.04
N ALA A 134 -6.70 22.99 6.14
CA ALA A 134 -5.82 23.73 5.26
C ALA A 134 -5.62 22.92 3.97
N ALA A 135 -6.18 23.40 2.86
CA ALA A 135 -6.22 22.70 1.58
C ALA A 135 -4.84 22.23 1.11
N LEU A 136 -4.52 20.97 1.41
CA LEU A 136 -3.37 20.25 0.88
C LEU A 136 -3.47 20.20 -0.65
N ASN A 137 -2.35 20.38 -1.35
CA ASN A 137 -2.34 20.17 -2.79
C ASN A 137 -2.64 18.70 -3.13
N GLN A 138 -2.97 18.40 -4.39
CA GLN A 138 -3.40 17.06 -4.79
C GLN A 138 -2.40 15.95 -4.40
N ARG A 139 -1.09 16.23 -4.46
CA ARG A 139 -0.04 15.27 -4.07
C ARG A 139 -0.02 15.05 -2.56
N ASP A 140 -0.14 16.12 -1.79
CA ASP A 140 -0.18 16.06 -0.33
C ASP A 140 -1.47 15.36 0.13
N ARG A 141 -2.61 15.56 -0.54
CA ARG A 141 -3.87 14.82 -0.28
C ARG A 141 -3.74 13.31 -0.54
N GLN A 142 -3.06 12.93 -1.61
CA GLN A 142 -2.79 11.52 -1.92
C GLN A 142 -1.91 10.87 -0.84
N ALA A 143 -0.91 11.60 -0.33
CA ALA A 143 -0.08 11.14 0.78
C ALA A 143 -0.88 11.00 2.11
N VAL A 144 -1.87 11.87 2.35
CA VAL A 144 -2.77 11.75 3.53
C VAL A 144 -3.67 10.53 3.45
N GLN A 145 -4.27 10.28 2.28
CA GLN A 145 -5.11 9.11 2.06
C GLN A 145 -4.35 7.78 2.19
N ALA A 146 -3.03 7.81 1.97
CA ALA A 146 -2.14 6.67 2.22
C ALA A 146 -1.91 6.41 3.72
N SER A 147 -1.91 7.45 4.56
CA SER A 147 -1.62 7.34 6.00
C SER A 147 -2.85 7.27 6.91
N GLY A 148 -4.06 7.53 6.41
CA GLY A 148 -5.26 7.79 7.21
C GLY A 148 -6.40 6.76 7.15
N ARG A 149 -6.19 5.55 6.60
CA ARG A 149 -7.28 4.56 6.49
C ARG A 149 -7.48 3.82 7.82
N GLN A 150 -8.24 4.42 8.72
CA GLN A 150 -8.78 3.75 9.91
C GLN A 150 -10.18 3.20 9.56
N GLU A 151 -10.43 1.93 9.89
CA GLU A 151 -11.68 1.21 9.56
C GLU A 151 -12.90 1.79 10.30
N ASP A 152 -14.04 1.89 9.61
CA ASP A 152 -15.35 2.14 10.23
C ASP A 152 -15.79 0.91 11.07
N PRO A 153 -16.48 1.09 12.23
CA PRO A 153 -16.89 -0.03 13.07
C PRO A 153 -17.97 -0.89 12.39
N ILE A 154 -17.80 -2.20 12.43
CA ILE A 154 -18.77 -3.17 11.90
C ILE A 154 -19.99 -3.25 12.84
N THR A 155 -21.14 -2.73 12.41
CA THR A 155 -22.44 -2.98 13.05
C THR A 155 -23.04 -4.32 12.61
N HIS A 156 -23.72 -4.99 13.55
CA HIS A 156 -24.27 -6.36 13.47
C HIS A 156 -25.26 -6.62 12.31
N ASP A 157 -25.66 -5.60 11.56
CA ASP A 157 -26.66 -5.66 10.48
C ASP A 157 -26.06 -6.04 9.10
N ASN A 158 -24.72 -6.09 8.98
CA ASN A 158 -24.03 -6.37 7.71
C ASN A 158 -23.82 -7.87 7.39
N LEU A 159 -24.25 -8.79 8.26
CA LEU A 159 -24.08 -10.23 8.03
C LEU A 159 -24.89 -10.77 6.82
N SER A 160 -25.90 -10.03 6.37
CA SER A 160 -26.83 -10.45 5.32
C SER A 160 -26.44 -10.01 3.89
N ARG A 161 -25.33 -9.26 3.73
CA ARG A 161 -24.78 -8.88 2.42
C ARG A 161 -23.39 -9.46 2.19
N LEU A 162 -23.24 -10.77 2.40
CA LEU A 162 -22.06 -11.49 1.93
C LEU A 162 -22.10 -11.51 0.40
N THR A 163 -21.65 -10.43 -0.24
CA THR A 163 -21.27 -10.47 -1.65
C THR A 163 -20.15 -11.50 -1.78
N THR A 164 -20.43 -12.57 -2.52
CA THR A 164 -19.41 -13.49 -3.03
C THR A 164 -18.39 -12.68 -3.82
N TYR A 165 -17.19 -12.50 -3.26
CA TYR A 165 -16.11 -11.78 -3.90
C TYR A 165 -15.44 -12.69 -4.92
N ASP A 166 -15.55 -12.35 -6.20
CA ASP A 166 -14.90 -13.06 -7.30
C ASP A 166 -13.59 -12.33 -7.62
N TYR A 167 -12.49 -12.82 -7.05
CA TYR A 167 -11.17 -12.21 -7.26
C TYR A 167 -10.67 -12.56 -8.66
N HIS A 168 -10.90 -11.66 -9.61
CA HIS A 168 -10.49 -11.84 -11.00
C HIS A 168 -9.01 -11.52 -11.22
N GLY A 169 -8.19 -12.58 -11.23
CA GLY A 169 -7.02 -12.74 -12.10
C GLY A 169 -5.75 -11.96 -11.76
N MET A 170 -4.64 -12.69 -11.64
CA MET A 170 -3.28 -12.14 -11.63
C MET A 170 -2.69 -12.19 -13.04
N LEU A 171 -2.20 -11.06 -13.55
CA LEU A 171 -1.54 -10.97 -14.85
C LEU A 171 -0.01 -11.06 -14.70
N MET A 172 0.61 -11.90 -15.52
CA MET A 172 2.06 -12.10 -15.58
C MET A 172 2.68 -11.44 -16.81
N LEU A 173 3.94 -11.01 -16.70
CA LEU A 173 4.78 -10.53 -17.82
C LEU A 173 6.08 -11.33 -17.95
#